data_AF-A0A832BA18-F1
#
_entry.id   AF-A0A832BA18-F1
#
_cell.length_a   1.000
_cell.length_b   1.000
_cell.length_c   1.000
_cell.angle_alpha   90.00
_cell.angle_beta   90.00
_cell.angle_gamma   90.00
#
_symmetry.space_group_name_H-M   'P 1'
#
loop_
_entity.id
_entity.type
_entity.pdbx_description
1 polymer ?
#
loop_
_entity_poly.entity_id
_entity_poly.type
_entity_poly.pdbx_seq_one_letter_code
_entity_poly.pdbx_strand_id
1 'polypeptide(L)'
;WGGREGAEVDAAKDPVDALKWMRECINFLIGYNKAQGYNFRFALEAKPNEPRGDIYLATTGHMLAFIETLDDPSIVGVNPEVAHETMAGLNFMHSVAQALAAGKLFHIDLNAQKPGRFDQDLRFGQEDVKGAFFLVMLLENYGYQGSRHFDAHPLRTEGEEGVWEFARGCMRTYLILKEKVHRFNNDAEIQELLRSRKADPEGLASILSGGYSDQAARRIADLNVDRAAYGRKDLGLERLDQLTMELLLGIR
;
A
#
# COMPACT_ATOMS: atom_id res chain seq x y z
N TRP A 1 -1.02 6.64 -15.20
CA TRP A 1 -2.11 7.38 -14.56
C TRP A 1 -3.20 7.82 -15.54
N GLY A 2 -4.48 7.56 -15.23
CA GLY A 2 -5.65 7.97 -16.02
C GLY A 2 -6.37 9.19 -15.45
N GLY A 3 -5.66 10.27 -15.11
CA GLY A 3 -6.20 11.37 -14.29
C GLY A 3 -7.42 12.11 -14.84
N ARG A 4 -7.75 11.96 -16.13
CA ARG A 4 -8.94 12.57 -16.76
C ARG A 4 -10.09 11.59 -16.96
N GLU A 5 -9.92 10.32 -16.61
CA GLU A 5 -10.92 9.27 -16.81
C GLU A 5 -11.89 9.26 -15.63
N GLY A 6 -12.98 10.02 -15.77
CA GLY A 6 -13.92 10.25 -14.68
C GLY A 6 -15.11 11.13 -15.08
N ALA A 7 -15.77 11.73 -14.09
CA ALA A 7 -16.92 12.61 -14.28
C ALA A 7 -16.99 13.72 -13.22
N GLU A 8 -17.60 14.86 -13.59
CA GLU A 8 -18.16 15.83 -12.64
C GLU A 8 -19.69 15.71 -12.57
N VAL A 9 -20.29 15.03 -13.54
CA VAL A 9 -21.73 14.86 -13.73
C VAL A 9 -21.97 13.41 -14.13
N ASP A 10 -22.62 12.62 -13.27
CA ASP A 10 -22.80 11.17 -13.47
C ASP A 10 -23.54 10.83 -14.77
N ALA A 11 -24.47 11.69 -15.20
CA ALA A 11 -25.21 11.50 -16.44
C ALA A 11 -24.37 11.78 -17.72
N ALA A 12 -23.15 12.31 -17.60
CA ALA A 12 -22.35 12.73 -18.75
C ALA A 12 -21.70 11.56 -19.51
N LYS A 13 -21.56 10.38 -18.89
CA LYS A 13 -20.87 9.23 -19.48
C LYS A 13 -21.37 7.94 -18.85
N ASP A 14 -21.64 6.92 -19.65
CA ASP A 14 -21.94 5.59 -19.14
C ASP A 14 -20.66 4.99 -18.50
N PRO A 15 -20.64 4.74 -17.17
CA PRO A 15 -19.46 4.22 -16.50
C PRO A 15 -19.14 2.76 -16.89
N VAL A 16 -20.15 1.98 -17.30
CA VAL A 16 -19.96 0.60 -17.76
C VAL A 16 -19.20 0.62 -19.07
N ASP A 17 -19.59 1.48 -20.00
CA ASP A 17 -18.86 1.65 -21.26
C ASP A 17 -17.48 2.26 -21.02
N ALA A 18 -17.33 3.27 -20.16
CA ALA A 18 -16.02 3.82 -19.82
C ALA A 18 -15.01 2.73 -19.37
N LEU A 19 -15.44 1.77 -18.53
CA LEU A 19 -14.62 0.65 -18.09
C LEU A 19 -14.31 -0.36 -19.22
N LYS A 20 -15.26 -0.62 -20.14
CA LYS A 20 -15.00 -1.46 -21.32
C LYS A 20 -13.95 -0.82 -22.23
N TRP A 21 -14.08 0.48 -22.51
CA TRP A 21 -13.15 1.22 -23.35
C TRP A 21 -11.75 1.26 -22.73
N MET A 22 -11.64 1.47 -21.41
CA MET A 22 -10.36 1.37 -20.70
C MET A 22 -9.74 -0.03 -20.89
N ARG A 23 -10.53 -1.10 -20.73
CA ARG A 23 -10.06 -2.48 -20.94
C ARG A 23 -9.55 -2.70 -22.36
N GLU A 24 -10.31 -2.29 -23.36
CA GLU A 24 -9.94 -2.42 -24.78
C GLU A 24 -8.63 -1.67 -25.08
N CYS A 25 -8.48 -0.44 -24.59
CA CYS A 25 -7.25 0.33 -24.74
C CYS A 25 -6.04 -0.37 -24.11
N ILE A 26 -6.15 -0.86 -22.88
CA ILE A 26 -5.05 -1.56 -22.21
C ILE A 26 -4.74 -2.89 -22.92
N ASN A 27 -5.75 -3.66 -23.33
CA ASN A 27 -5.56 -4.91 -24.09
C ASN A 27 -4.86 -4.66 -25.44
N PHE A 28 -5.18 -3.55 -26.11
CA PHE A 28 -4.49 -3.16 -27.32
C PHE A 28 -2.99 -2.88 -27.06
N LEU A 29 -2.66 -2.16 -25.98
CA LEU A 29 -1.28 -1.89 -25.60
C LEU A 29 -0.53 -3.18 -25.19
N ILE A 30 -1.19 -4.11 -24.50
CA ILE A 30 -0.65 -5.45 -24.20
C ILE A 30 -0.30 -6.18 -25.50
N GLY A 31 -1.22 -6.23 -26.45
CA GLY A 31 -1.00 -6.87 -27.75
C GLY A 31 0.14 -6.23 -28.53
N TYR A 32 0.20 -4.90 -28.55
CA TYR A 32 1.27 -4.15 -29.22
C TYR A 32 2.64 -4.40 -28.56
N ASN A 33 2.73 -4.33 -27.23
CA ASN A 33 3.95 -4.62 -26.47
C ASN A 33 4.51 -6.02 -26.78
N LYS A 34 3.63 -7.02 -26.89
CA LYS A 34 4.01 -8.39 -27.30
C LYS A 34 4.47 -8.46 -28.75
N ALA A 35 3.71 -7.86 -29.67
CA ALA A 35 4.04 -7.88 -31.10
C ALA A 35 5.40 -7.23 -31.40
N GLN A 36 5.77 -6.19 -30.64
CA GLN A 36 7.07 -5.51 -30.79
C GLN A 36 8.20 -6.16 -29.98
N GLY A 37 7.90 -7.09 -29.07
CA GLY A 37 8.91 -7.75 -28.24
C GLY A 37 9.61 -6.82 -27.22
N TYR A 38 8.95 -5.74 -26.79
CA TYR A 38 9.56 -4.77 -25.87
C TYR A 38 9.75 -5.30 -24.44
N ASN A 39 8.99 -6.31 -24.05
CA ASN A 39 8.99 -6.89 -22.70
C ASN A 39 8.68 -5.87 -21.59
N PHE A 40 7.88 -4.84 -21.88
CA PHE A 40 7.41 -3.93 -20.83
C PHE A 40 6.34 -4.60 -19.95
N ARG A 41 6.28 -4.14 -18.71
CA ARG A 41 5.16 -4.35 -17.78
C ARG A 41 4.42 -3.04 -17.62
N PHE A 42 3.10 -3.10 -17.43
CA PHE A 42 2.26 -1.93 -17.22
C PHE A 42 1.95 -1.78 -15.73
N ALA A 43 2.06 -0.57 -15.19
CA ALA A 43 1.66 -0.26 -13.82
C ALA A 43 0.55 0.80 -13.83
N LEU A 44 -0.64 0.42 -13.36
CA LEU A 44 -1.81 1.30 -13.33
C LEU A 44 -1.85 2.06 -12.00
N GLU A 45 -2.10 3.35 -12.09
CA GLU A 45 -2.04 4.27 -10.95
C GLU A 45 -3.44 4.81 -10.66
N ALA A 46 -3.91 4.51 -9.46
CA ALA A 46 -5.20 4.93 -8.96
C ALA A 46 -5.10 6.32 -8.33
N LYS A 47 -6.16 7.12 -8.49
CA LYS A 47 -6.34 8.40 -7.82
C LYS A 47 -7.84 8.62 -7.62
N PRO A 48 -8.32 9.06 -6.45
CA PRO A 48 -9.76 9.14 -6.21
C PRO A 48 -10.43 10.28 -6.98
N ASN A 49 -9.78 11.43 -7.05
CA ASN A 49 -10.27 12.65 -7.67
C ASN A 49 -9.10 13.54 -8.06
N GLU A 50 -9.39 14.67 -8.68
CA GLU A 50 -8.44 15.67 -9.16
C GLU A 50 -7.54 15.16 -10.32
N PRO A 51 -7.69 15.72 -11.53
CA PRO A 51 -8.47 16.92 -11.85
C PRO A 51 -9.95 16.68 -12.18
N ARG A 52 -10.45 15.43 -12.15
CA ARG A 52 -11.90 15.16 -12.25
C ARG A 52 -12.58 15.25 -10.88
N GLY A 53 -13.90 15.44 -10.86
CA GLY A 53 -14.72 15.31 -9.64
C GLY A 53 -14.53 13.94 -8.99
N ASP A 54 -14.76 12.89 -9.79
CA ASP A 54 -14.50 11.50 -9.43
C ASP A 54 -13.76 10.81 -10.59
N ILE A 55 -12.62 10.18 -10.30
CA ILE A 55 -11.86 9.39 -11.28
C ILE A 55 -12.28 7.92 -11.15
N TYR A 56 -12.48 7.24 -12.28
CA TYR A 56 -12.71 5.80 -12.29
C TYR A 56 -11.50 5.03 -11.75
N LEU A 57 -11.76 3.88 -11.13
CA LEU A 57 -10.71 3.04 -10.53
C LEU A 57 -9.93 3.81 -9.44
N ALA A 58 -10.70 4.44 -8.55
CA ALA A 58 -10.27 5.44 -7.57
C ALA A 58 -9.20 5.01 -6.55
N THR A 59 -9.01 3.70 -6.34
CA THR A 59 -8.05 3.18 -5.35
C THR A 59 -7.33 1.95 -5.90
N THR A 60 -6.22 1.58 -5.28
CA THR A 60 -5.41 0.40 -5.59
C THR A 60 -6.27 -0.86 -5.66
N GLY A 61 -7.22 -1.02 -4.75
CA GLY A 61 -8.14 -2.16 -4.76
C GLY A 61 -9.01 -2.22 -6.02
N HIS A 62 -9.52 -1.08 -6.50
CA HIS A 62 -10.28 -1.02 -7.75
C HIS A 62 -9.41 -1.40 -8.96
N MET A 63 -8.16 -0.90 -9.01
CA MET A 63 -7.21 -1.25 -10.07
C MET A 63 -6.87 -2.73 -10.06
N LEU A 64 -6.62 -3.32 -8.88
CA LEU A 64 -6.34 -4.76 -8.75
C LEU A 64 -7.50 -5.60 -9.29
N ALA A 65 -8.75 -5.24 -8.98
CA ALA A 65 -9.92 -5.94 -9.51
C ALA A 65 -10.07 -5.75 -11.04
N PHE A 66 -9.82 -4.55 -11.55
CA PHE A 66 -9.89 -4.26 -12.98
C PHE A 66 -8.85 -5.04 -13.79
N ILE A 67 -7.62 -5.14 -13.27
CA ILE A 67 -6.50 -5.85 -13.91
C ILE A 67 -6.88 -7.30 -14.25
N GLU A 68 -7.59 -7.99 -13.36
CA GLU A 68 -8.01 -9.37 -13.57
C GLU A 68 -9.04 -9.55 -14.70
N THR A 69 -9.53 -8.46 -15.28
CA THR A 69 -10.43 -8.47 -16.45
C THR A 69 -9.72 -8.29 -17.79
N LEU A 70 -8.40 -8.10 -17.79
CA LEU A 70 -7.58 -7.88 -19.00
C LEU A 70 -7.25 -9.22 -19.69
N ASP A 71 -6.84 -9.16 -20.97
CA ASP A 71 -6.50 -10.35 -21.76
C ASP A 71 -5.22 -11.04 -21.25
N ASP A 72 -4.30 -10.28 -20.66
CA ASP A 72 -3.12 -10.80 -19.98
C ASP A 72 -2.84 -10.02 -18.69
N PRO A 73 -3.50 -10.39 -17.57
CA PRO A 73 -3.30 -9.72 -16.30
C PRO A 73 -1.87 -9.90 -15.76
N SER A 74 -1.09 -10.88 -16.24
CA SER A 74 0.22 -11.22 -15.66
C SER A 74 1.29 -10.13 -15.89
N ILE A 75 1.12 -9.32 -16.94
CA ILE A 75 2.04 -8.22 -17.27
C ILE A 75 1.53 -6.85 -16.84
N VAL A 76 0.42 -6.80 -16.10
CA VAL A 76 -0.17 -5.57 -15.57
C VAL A 76 -0.24 -5.64 -14.05
N GLY A 77 0.26 -4.60 -13.40
CA GLY A 77 0.24 -4.40 -11.96
C GLY A 77 -0.18 -2.99 -11.61
N VAL A 78 0.10 -2.57 -10.39
CA VAL A 78 -0.25 -1.25 -9.85
C VAL A 78 0.98 -0.41 -9.55
N ASN A 79 0.77 0.90 -9.62
CA ASN A 79 1.64 1.97 -9.15
C ASN A 79 0.85 2.79 -8.10
N PRO A 80 0.74 2.35 -6.85
CA PRO A 80 0.02 3.09 -5.83
C PRO A 80 0.87 4.27 -5.35
N GLU A 81 0.22 5.41 -5.07
CA GLU A 81 0.86 6.62 -4.56
C GLU A 81 0.34 6.97 -3.15
N VAL A 82 1.25 7.40 -2.27
CA VAL A 82 0.92 7.74 -0.87
C VAL A 82 -0.20 8.78 -0.81
N ALA A 83 -0.11 9.87 -1.56
CA ALA A 83 -1.08 10.96 -1.50
C ALA A 83 -2.47 10.50 -1.96
N HIS A 84 -2.55 9.78 -3.07
CA HIS A 84 -3.81 9.35 -3.67
C HIS A 84 -4.69 8.52 -2.71
N GLU A 85 -4.13 7.52 -2.03
CA GLU A 85 -4.92 6.74 -1.06
C GLU A 85 -5.25 7.57 0.20
N THR A 86 -4.35 8.47 0.60
CA THR A 86 -4.55 9.36 1.76
C THR A 86 -5.63 10.41 1.50
N MET A 87 -5.80 10.89 0.26
CA MET A 87 -6.89 11.79 -0.15
C MET A 87 -8.26 11.15 0.16
N ALA A 88 -8.40 9.84 -0.05
CA ALA A 88 -9.59 9.07 0.27
C ALA A 88 -9.69 8.63 1.75
N GLY A 89 -8.74 9.05 2.60
CA GLY A 89 -8.70 8.68 4.02
C GLY A 89 -8.30 7.21 4.27
N LEU A 90 -7.67 6.56 3.29
CA LEU A 90 -7.26 5.15 3.40
C LEU A 90 -5.87 5.02 4.01
N ASN A 91 -5.60 3.83 4.57
CA ASN A 91 -4.25 3.48 5.03
C ASN A 91 -3.43 2.98 3.84
N PHE A 92 -2.50 3.81 3.36
CA PHE A 92 -1.66 3.49 2.20
C PHE A 92 -0.86 2.18 2.36
N MET A 93 -0.33 1.90 3.56
CA MET A 93 0.41 0.67 3.82
C MET A 93 -0.46 -0.58 3.59
N HIS A 94 -1.76 -0.53 3.94
CA HIS A 94 -2.68 -1.64 3.67
C HIS A 94 -2.92 -1.84 2.18
N SER A 95 -3.08 -0.77 1.40
CA SER A 95 -3.22 -0.84 -0.07
C SER A 95 -1.98 -1.46 -0.71
N VAL A 96 -0.77 -1.08 -0.26
CA VAL A 96 0.50 -1.66 -0.71
C VAL A 96 0.62 -3.13 -0.29
N ALA A 97 0.22 -3.49 0.93
CA ALA A 97 0.25 -4.87 1.41
C ALA A 97 -0.66 -5.78 0.57
N GLN A 98 -1.84 -5.29 0.18
CA GLN A 98 -2.74 -6.01 -0.73
C GLN A 98 -2.09 -6.20 -2.12
N ALA A 99 -1.45 -5.17 -2.66
CA ALA A 99 -0.76 -5.24 -3.95
C ALA A 99 0.44 -6.21 -3.92
N LEU A 100 1.20 -6.25 -2.82
CA LEU A 100 2.27 -7.23 -2.59
C LEU A 100 1.70 -8.65 -2.52
N ALA A 101 0.63 -8.86 -1.75
CA ALA A 101 0.00 -10.17 -1.60
C ALA A 101 -0.56 -10.70 -2.94
N ALA A 102 -1.07 -9.82 -3.80
CA ALA A 102 -1.52 -10.15 -5.14
C ALA A 102 -0.38 -10.38 -6.15
N GLY A 103 0.87 -10.08 -5.79
CA GLY A 103 2.01 -10.12 -6.73
C GLY A 103 1.94 -9.04 -7.81
N LYS A 104 1.24 -7.93 -7.53
CA LYS A 104 0.94 -6.87 -8.51
C LYS A 104 1.59 -5.52 -8.20
N LEU A 105 2.34 -5.38 -7.10
CA LEU A 105 3.09 -4.15 -6.84
C LEU A 105 4.28 -4.03 -7.81
N PHE A 106 4.08 -3.36 -8.95
CA PHE A 106 5.08 -3.25 -10.02
C PHE A 106 5.92 -1.99 -9.91
N HIS A 107 5.31 -0.92 -9.39
CA HIS A 107 5.93 0.36 -9.11
C HIS A 107 5.31 0.94 -7.82
N ILE A 108 5.85 2.04 -7.30
CA ILE A 108 5.29 2.76 -6.16
C ILE A 108 5.77 4.21 -6.17
N ASP A 109 4.86 5.13 -5.87
CA ASP A 109 5.15 6.56 -5.78
C ASP A 109 5.10 7.04 -4.33
N LEU A 110 6.20 7.67 -3.90
CA LEU A 110 6.45 8.04 -2.53
C LEU A 110 6.41 9.56 -2.35
N ASN A 111 5.36 10.03 -1.69
CA ASN A 111 5.18 11.42 -1.29
C ASN A 111 4.48 11.48 0.09
N ALA A 112 3.83 12.59 0.41
CA ALA A 112 3.05 12.75 1.63
C ALA A 112 1.86 13.69 1.42
N GLN A 113 0.84 13.53 2.25
CA GLN A 113 -0.45 14.19 2.07
C GLN A 113 -1.16 14.42 3.40
N LYS A 114 -1.93 15.51 3.51
CA LYS A 114 -2.93 15.67 4.56
C LYS A 114 -4.29 15.14 4.06
N PRO A 115 -4.99 14.30 4.82
CA PRO A 115 -6.28 13.74 4.38
C PRO A 115 -7.30 14.81 4.02
N GLY A 116 -8.11 14.54 2.99
CA GLY A 116 -9.25 15.39 2.59
C GLY A 116 -8.86 16.76 2.02
N ARG A 117 -7.70 16.88 1.37
CA ARG A 117 -7.24 18.10 0.68
C ARG A 117 -6.98 17.79 -0.80
N PHE A 118 -6.73 18.85 -1.58
CA PHE A 118 -6.10 18.73 -2.90
C PHE A 118 -4.79 17.94 -2.78
N ASP A 119 -4.38 17.33 -3.88
CA ASP A 119 -3.13 16.59 -3.94
C ASP A 119 -1.93 17.53 -3.73
N GLN A 120 -1.24 17.35 -2.61
CA GLN A 120 -0.22 18.28 -2.15
C GLN A 120 1.18 17.92 -2.64
N ASP A 121 1.40 16.67 -3.07
CA ASP A 121 2.70 16.19 -3.51
C ASP A 121 3.85 16.51 -2.55
N LEU A 122 3.62 16.43 -1.23
CA LEU A 122 4.65 16.80 -0.27
C LEU A 122 5.81 15.80 -0.32
N ARG A 123 7.00 16.26 0.02
CA ARG A 123 8.18 15.40 0.23
C ARG A 123 7.82 14.16 1.05
N PHE A 124 8.29 12.98 0.65
CA PHE A 124 8.08 11.73 1.40
C PHE A 124 8.43 11.88 2.89
N GLY A 125 7.48 11.51 3.75
CA GLY A 125 7.57 11.63 5.21
C GLY A 125 7.58 13.07 5.75
N GLN A 126 7.11 14.05 4.99
CA GLN A 126 6.86 15.41 5.50
C GLN A 126 5.63 15.45 6.40
N GLU A 127 4.63 14.63 6.08
CA GLU A 127 3.44 14.38 6.87
C GLU A 127 3.36 12.86 7.16
N ASP A 128 2.63 12.50 8.22
CA ASP A 128 2.46 11.13 8.72
C ASP A 128 3.75 10.28 8.71
N VAL A 129 4.73 10.69 9.53
CA VAL A 129 6.02 9.98 9.66
C VAL A 129 5.85 8.53 10.12
N LYS A 130 4.81 8.24 10.91
CA LYS A 130 4.54 6.90 11.43
C LYS A 130 3.96 5.98 10.34
N GLY A 131 3.02 6.48 9.53
CA GLY A 131 2.55 5.78 8.34
C GLY A 131 3.69 5.51 7.35
N ALA A 132 4.53 6.52 7.09
CA ALA A 132 5.73 6.37 6.25
C ALA A 132 6.69 5.31 6.81
N PHE A 133 6.89 5.26 8.13
CA PHE A 133 7.70 4.23 8.78
C PHE A 133 7.18 2.82 8.53
N PHE A 134 5.87 2.58 8.73
CA PHE A 134 5.29 1.26 8.50
C PHE A 134 5.27 0.87 7.02
N LEU A 135 5.15 1.84 6.12
CA LEU A 135 5.33 1.59 4.68
C LEU A 135 6.76 1.13 4.38
N VAL A 136 7.78 1.85 4.86
CA VAL A 136 9.19 1.46 4.66
C VAL A 136 9.44 0.09 5.29
N MET A 137 8.89 -0.19 6.47
CA MET A 137 8.97 -1.50 7.12
C MET A 137 8.41 -2.60 6.21
N LEU A 138 7.23 -2.39 5.65
CA LEU A 138 6.59 -3.34 4.75
C LEU A 138 7.47 -3.62 3.52
N LEU A 139 7.92 -2.56 2.83
CA LEU A 139 8.72 -2.69 1.61
C LEU A 139 10.07 -3.39 1.86
N GLU A 140 10.74 -3.07 2.96
CA GLU A 140 12.04 -3.68 3.30
C GLU A 140 11.88 -5.11 3.81
N ASN A 141 10.89 -5.40 4.67
CA ASN A 141 10.66 -6.75 5.20
C ASN A 141 10.19 -7.74 4.12
N TYR A 142 9.44 -7.27 3.12
CA TYR A 142 9.01 -8.09 1.97
C TYR A 142 10.00 -8.05 0.80
N GLY A 143 11.13 -7.34 0.95
CA GLY A 143 12.19 -7.31 -0.06
C GLY A 143 11.72 -6.78 -1.41
N TYR A 144 10.89 -5.74 -1.43
CA TYR A 144 10.47 -5.10 -2.69
C TYR A 144 11.70 -4.64 -3.48
N GLN A 145 11.81 -5.05 -4.75
CA GLN A 145 12.98 -4.81 -5.60
C GLN A 145 12.80 -3.64 -6.59
N GLY A 146 11.59 -3.08 -6.71
CA GLY A 146 11.34 -1.97 -7.62
C GLY A 146 11.91 -0.64 -7.12
N SER A 147 11.79 0.38 -7.96
CA SER A 147 12.20 1.75 -7.65
C SER A 147 11.50 2.28 -6.41
N ARG A 148 12.21 3.06 -5.61
CA ARG A 148 11.63 3.98 -4.61
C ARG A 148 11.48 5.32 -5.32
N HIS A 149 10.43 5.43 -6.13
CA HIS A 149 10.19 6.64 -6.92
C HIS A 149 9.53 7.70 -6.04
N PHE A 150 9.97 8.95 -6.18
CA PHE A 150 9.43 10.09 -5.45
C PHE A 150 8.67 10.96 -6.43
N ASP A 151 7.37 10.70 -6.57
CA ASP A 151 6.47 11.59 -7.31
C ASP A 151 5.96 12.67 -6.35
N ALA A 152 6.71 13.76 -6.27
CA ALA A 152 6.47 14.83 -5.31
C ALA A 152 6.96 16.16 -5.88
N HIS A 153 6.45 17.26 -5.33
CA HIS A 153 6.77 18.61 -5.74
C HIS A 153 7.48 19.38 -4.61
N PRO A 154 8.58 20.10 -4.91
CA PRO A 154 9.13 21.06 -3.96
C PRO A 154 8.08 22.13 -3.66
N LEU A 155 8.10 22.67 -2.44
CA LEU A 155 7.16 23.73 -2.08
C LEU A 155 7.33 24.89 -3.07
N ARG A 156 6.21 25.45 -3.55
CA ARG A 156 6.20 26.58 -4.50
C ARG A 156 7.06 27.77 -4.05
N THR A 157 7.32 27.90 -2.75
CA THR A 157 8.11 28.96 -2.12
C THR A 157 9.63 28.78 -2.27
N GLU A 158 10.10 27.60 -2.68
CA GLU A 158 11.54 27.30 -2.78
C GLU A 158 12.18 27.93 -4.01
N GLY A 159 13.44 28.34 -3.86
CA GLY A 159 14.36 28.59 -4.98
C GLY A 159 15.09 27.31 -5.41
N GLU A 160 16.01 27.41 -6.36
CA GLU A 160 16.75 26.26 -6.91
C GLU A 160 17.45 25.41 -5.83
N GLU A 161 18.12 26.04 -4.86
CA GLU A 161 18.76 25.31 -3.75
C GLU A 161 17.75 24.48 -2.95
N GLY A 162 16.55 25.03 -2.73
CA GLY A 162 15.46 24.35 -2.04
C GLY A 162 14.90 23.15 -2.81
N VAL A 163 14.91 23.20 -4.16
CA VAL A 163 14.57 22.04 -5.01
C VAL A 163 15.56 20.89 -4.76
N TRP A 164 16.85 21.21 -4.67
CA TRP A 164 17.87 20.20 -4.39
C TRP A 164 17.79 19.67 -2.94
N GLU A 165 17.46 20.52 -1.97
CA GLU A 165 17.16 20.09 -0.59
C GLU A 165 15.93 19.18 -0.52
N PHE A 166 14.87 19.50 -1.27
CA PHE A 166 13.68 18.66 -1.40
C PHE A 166 14.03 17.26 -1.91
N ALA A 167 14.78 17.17 -3.02
CA ALA A 167 15.17 15.90 -3.60
C ALA A 167 16.04 15.07 -2.64
N ARG A 168 17.03 15.71 -1.99
CA ARG A 168 17.83 15.08 -0.92
C ARG A 168 16.96 14.63 0.25
N GLY A 169 15.99 15.44 0.64
CA GLY A 169 15.08 15.20 1.76
C GLY A 169 14.21 13.96 1.56
N CYS A 170 13.69 13.72 0.35
CA CYS A 170 12.96 12.50 0.00
C CYS A 170 13.80 11.24 0.29
N MET A 171 15.00 11.17 -0.32
CA MET A 171 15.92 10.04 -0.16
C MET A 171 16.38 9.88 1.30
N ARG A 172 16.76 10.99 1.95
CA ARG A 172 17.25 10.97 3.33
C ARG A 172 16.19 10.47 4.30
N THR A 173 14.94 10.88 4.13
CA THR A 173 13.84 10.44 4.98
C THR A 173 13.62 8.93 4.85
N TYR A 174 13.62 8.39 3.63
CA TYR A 174 13.52 6.94 3.42
C TYR A 174 14.66 6.18 4.13
N LEU A 175 15.91 6.64 3.98
CA LEU A 175 17.07 5.98 4.59
C LEU A 175 17.05 6.02 6.13
N ILE A 176 16.61 7.13 6.73
CA ILE A 176 16.40 7.24 8.18
C ILE A 176 15.34 6.24 8.64
N LEU A 177 14.20 6.16 7.94
CA LEU A 177 13.14 5.23 8.30
C LEU A 177 13.57 3.78 8.12
N LYS A 178 14.36 3.47 7.08
CA LYS A 178 14.95 2.14 6.88
C LYS A 178 15.90 1.73 8.01
N GLU A 179 16.72 2.65 8.51
CA GLU A 179 17.56 2.42 9.69
C GLU A 179 16.70 2.15 10.94
N LYS A 180 15.63 2.92 11.13
CA LYS A 180 14.67 2.71 12.22
C LYS A 180 13.97 1.36 12.12
N VAL A 181 13.65 0.88 10.92
CA VAL A 181 13.11 -0.47 10.70
C VAL A 181 14.11 -1.53 11.16
N HIS A 182 15.40 -1.36 10.85
CA HIS A 182 16.43 -2.25 11.36
C HIS A 182 16.46 -2.27 12.89
N ARG A 183 16.39 -1.11 13.56
CA ARG A 183 16.30 -1.04 15.03
C ARG A 183 15.05 -1.72 15.57
N PHE A 184 13.89 -1.47 14.96
CA PHE A 184 12.61 -2.05 15.38
C PHE A 184 12.66 -3.58 15.33
N ASN A 185 13.23 -4.13 14.25
CA ASN A 185 13.38 -5.57 14.05
C ASN A 185 14.38 -6.22 15.03
N ASN A 186 15.29 -5.43 15.63
CA ASN A 186 16.30 -5.91 16.58
C ASN A 186 16.02 -5.53 18.04
N ASP A 187 14.94 -4.80 18.31
CA ASP A 187 14.58 -4.39 19.66
C ASP A 187 13.95 -5.55 20.44
N ALA A 188 14.64 -6.01 21.49
CA ALA A 188 14.23 -7.20 22.24
C ALA A 188 12.84 -7.09 22.86
N GLU A 189 12.44 -5.91 23.35
CA GLU A 189 11.13 -5.72 23.98
C GLU A 189 10.01 -5.71 22.95
N ILE A 190 10.21 -5.00 21.83
CA ILE A 190 9.28 -5.00 20.70
C ILE A 190 9.10 -6.41 20.16
N GLN A 191 10.20 -7.15 19.93
CA GLN A 191 10.14 -8.50 19.40
C GLN A 191 9.46 -9.47 20.38
N GLU A 192 9.64 -9.31 21.69
CA GLU A 192 8.93 -10.11 22.69
C GLU A 192 7.40 -9.86 22.65
N LEU A 193 6.98 -8.60 22.60
CA LEU A 193 5.57 -8.24 22.46
C LEU A 193 4.97 -8.82 21.17
N LEU A 194 5.69 -8.74 20.04
CA LEU A 194 5.22 -9.32 18.78
C LEU A 194 5.13 -10.85 18.82
N ARG A 195 6.09 -11.54 19.45
CA ARG A 195 6.07 -13.01 19.58
C ARG A 195 4.90 -13.50 20.44
N SER A 196 4.66 -12.88 21.59
CA SER A 196 3.57 -13.26 22.50
C SER A 196 2.17 -13.16 21.86
N ARG A 197 2.03 -12.29 20.85
CA ARG A 197 0.81 -12.12 20.05
C ARG A 197 0.61 -13.18 18.97
N LYS A 198 1.67 -13.79 18.46
CA LYS A 198 1.62 -14.85 17.43
C LYS A 198 1.33 -16.24 18.01
N ALA A 199 1.12 -16.35 19.32
CA ALA A 199 0.76 -17.62 19.93
C ALA A 199 -0.57 -18.14 19.37
N ASP A 200 -0.55 -19.37 18.87
CA ASP A 200 -1.70 -20.12 18.34
C ASP A 200 -1.85 -21.41 19.17
N PRO A 201 -2.29 -21.31 20.43
CA PRO A 201 -2.31 -22.45 21.34
C PRO A 201 -3.29 -23.55 20.90
N GLU A 202 -4.32 -23.21 20.13
CA GLU A 202 -5.26 -24.16 19.53
C GLU A 202 -4.75 -24.77 18.21
N GLY A 203 -3.61 -24.29 17.69
CA GLY A 203 -3.05 -24.75 16.42
C GLY A 203 -3.96 -24.45 15.22
N LEU A 204 -4.82 -23.43 15.30
CA LEU A 204 -5.79 -23.08 14.27
C LEU A 204 -5.11 -22.71 12.94
N ALA A 205 -3.98 -22.02 12.98
CA ALA A 205 -3.22 -21.65 11.78
C ALA A 205 -2.80 -22.89 11.00
N SER A 206 -2.37 -23.95 11.69
CA SER A 206 -1.99 -25.22 11.05
C SER A 206 -3.19 -25.89 10.36
N ILE A 207 -4.38 -25.83 10.98
CA ILE A 207 -5.59 -26.40 10.41
C ILE A 207 -5.99 -25.64 9.14
N LEU A 208 -5.98 -24.30 9.20
CA LEU A 208 -6.38 -23.46 8.09
C LEU A 208 -5.38 -23.51 6.91
N SER A 209 -4.09 -23.65 7.19
CA SER A 209 -3.05 -23.72 6.14
C SER A 209 -3.18 -24.94 5.22
N GLY A 210 -3.86 -26.01 5.67
CA GLY A 210 -4.11 -27.20 4.87
C GLY A 210 -5.27 -27.07 3.88
N GLY A 211 -5.99 -25.95 3.89
CA GLY A 211 -7.20 -25.76 3.09
C GLY A 211 -8.42 -26.49 3.66
N TYR A 212 -9.54 -26.42 2.92
CA TYR A 212 -10.79 -27.05 3.35
C TYR A 212 -10.71 -28.58 3.29
N SER A 213 -11.18 -29.22 4.36
CA SER A 213 -11.60 -30.63 4.37
C SER A 213 -12.67 -30.83 5.44
N ASP A 214 -13.53 -31.84 5.28
CA ASP A 214 -14.54 -32.17 6.30
C ASP A 214 -13.87 -32.48 7.65
N GLN A 215 -12.68 -33.07 7.64
CA GLN A 215 -11.89 -33.32 8.84
C GLN A 215 -11.40 -32.02 9.50
N ALA A 216 -10.88 -31.07 8.72
CA ALA A 216 -10.46 -29.77 9.23
C ALA A 216 -11.67 -29.00 9.81
N ALA A 217 -12.81 -29.03 9.12
CA ALA A 217 -14.05 -28.41 9.60
C ALA A 217 -14.51 -29.01 10.92
N ARG A 218 -14.50 -30.35 11.06
CA ARG A 218 -14.81 -31.02 12.33
C ARG A 218 -13.82 -30.66 13.43
N ARG A 219 -12.51 -30.69 13.14
CA ARG A 219 -11.47 -30.29 14.09
C ARG A 219 -11.69 -28.87 14.61
N ILE A 220 -12.07 -27.92 13.74
CA ILE A 220 -12.40 -26.54 14.14
C ILE A 220 -13.68 -26.51 14.99
N ALA A 221 -14.72 -27.22 14.57
CA ALA A 221 -15.99 -27.28 15.30
C ALA A 221 -15.82 -27.88 16.72
N ASP A 222 -14.89 -28.82 16.87
CA ASP A 222 -14.57 -29.49 18.13
C ASP A 222 -13.58 -28.70 19.00
N LEU A 223 -13.04 -27.56 18.53
CA LEU A 223 -12.13 -26.72 19.33
C LEU A 223 -12.87 -26.16 20.56
N ASN A 224 -12.39 -26.54 21.75
CA ASN A 224 -12.86 -25.96 22.99
C ASN A 224 -12.14 -24.63 23.26
N VAL A 225 -12.68 -23.54 22.70
CA VAL A 225 -12.12 -22.19 22.85
C VAL A 225 -12.75 -21.50 24.05
N ASP A 226 -11.95 -21.17 25.08
CA ASP A 226 -12.38 -20.29 26.16
C ASP A 226 -12.42 -18.84 25.67
N ARG A 227 -13.55 -18.48 25.05
CA ARG A 227 -13.83 -17.12 24.55
C ARG A 227 -13.68 -16.06 25.65
N ALA A 228 -13.98 -16.38 26.90
CA ALA A 228 -13.89 -15.44 28.00
C ALA A 228 -12.44 -15.20 28.42
N ALA A 229 -11.60 -16.23 28.43
CA ALA A 229 -10.16 -16.06 28.61
C ALA A 229 -9.53 -15.24 27.47
N TYR A 230 -9.92 -15.50 26.22
CA TYR A 230 -9.50 -14.70 25.07
C TYR A 230 -9.87 -13.23 25.20
N GLY A 231 -11.12 -12.93 25.57
CA GLY A 231 -11.58 -11.55 25.75
C GLY A 231 -10.92 -10.79 26.90
N ARG A 232 -10.33 -11.51 27.88
CA ARG A 232 -9.57 -10.90 28.99
C ARG A 232 -8.08 -10.69 28.69
N LYS A 233 -7.56 -11.26 27.60
CA LYS A 233 -6.14 -11.18 27.26
C LYS A 233 -5.80 -9.75 26.83
N ASP A 234 -4.90 -9.10 27.55
CA ASP A 234 -4.29 -7.85 27.11
C ASP A 234 -3.37 -8.12 25.91
N LEU A 235 -3.53 -7.31 24.86
CA LEU A 235 -2.77 -7.42 23.62
C LEU A 235 -1.52 -6.53 23.62
N GLY A 236 -1.36 -5.64 24.62
CA GLY A 236 -0.20 -4.77 24.76
C GLY A 236 0.00 -3.79 23.60
N LEU A 237 -1.06 -3.47 22.85
CA LEU A 237 -0.97 -2.67 21.63
C LEU A 237 -0.53 -1.24 21.90
N GLU A 238 -1.05 -0.61 22.96
CA GLU A 238 -0.61 0.74 23.38
C GLU A 238 0.87 0.75 23.77
N ARG A 239 1.35 -0.32 24.43
CA ARG A 239 2.77 -0.44 24.77
C ARG A 239 3.63 -0.58 23.52
N LEU A 240 3.25 -1.46 22.60
CA LEU A 240 3.94 -1.63 21.32
C LEU A 240 3.97 -0.33 20.51
N ASP A 241 2.85 0.39 20.51
CA ASP A 241 2.73 1.68 19.83
C ASP A 241 3.64 2.74 20.43
N GLN A 242 3.66 2.85 21.76
CA GLN A 242 4.53 3.77 22.48
C GLN A 242 6.01 3.47 22.24
N LEU A 243 6.42 2.19 22.27
CA LEU A 243 7.79 1.79 21.96
C LEU A 243 8.18 2.15 20.51
N THR A 244 7.22 2.03 19.58
CA THR A 244 7.41 2.49 18.20
C THR A 244 7.64 3.99 18.16
N MET A 245 6.86 4.77 18.91
CA MET A 245 7.03 6.22 19.00
C MET A 245 8.39 6.61 19.61
N GLU A 246 8.82 5.96 20.69
CA GLU A 246 10.13 6.18 21.32
C GLU A 246 11.28 5.96 20.33
N LEU A 247 11.19 4.88 19.53
CA LEU A 247 12.14 4.56 18.48
C LEU A 247 12.13 5.60 17.35
N LEU A 248 10.94 6.04 16.91
CA LEU A 248 10.80 7.08 15.89
C LEU A 248 11.40 8.41 16.35
N LEU A 249 11.16 8.79 17.60
CA LEU A 249 11.70 10.00 18.21
C LEU A 249 13.19 9.89 18.61
N GLY A 250 13.77 8.70 18.50
CA GLY A 250 15.21 8.47 18.67
C GLY A 250 15.69 8.38 20.12
N ILE A 251 14.77 8.13 21.05
CA ILE A 251 15.09 7.93 22.48
C ILE A 251 15.25 6.45 22.85
N ARG A 252 15.16 5.57 21.85
CA ARG A 252 15.29 4.13 21.95
C ARG A 252 16.03 3.59 20.74
#